data_AF-X6P0G8-F1
#
_entry.id   AF-X6P0G8-F1
#
_cell.length_a   1.000
_cell.length_b   1.000
_cell.length_c   1.000
_cell.angle_alpha   90.00
_cell.angle_beta   90.00
_cell.angle_gamma   90.00
#
_symmetry.space_group_name_H-M   'P 1'
#
loop_
_entity.id
_entity.type
_entity.pdbx_description
1 polymer ?
#
loop_
_entity_poly.entity_id
_entity_poly.type
_entity_poly.pdbx_seq_one_letter_code
_entity_poly.pdbx_strand_id
1 'polypeptide(L)'
;MFRRLVKRTFFNTNVVKRTFGKDIRFGADARSSILAGVNKIADAVETTLGPRGRNVAIESSYGPPKITKDGVTVAKNIEFEDKYENLGAQLVRHVASKTNDVAGDGKSEII
;
A
#
# COMPACT_ATOMS: atom_id res chain seq x y z
N MET A 1 14.60 -56.72 -3.49
CA MET A 1 13.48 -56.00 -2.82
C MET A 1 14.01 -54.66 -2.31
N PHE A 2 14.35 -53.75 -3.23
CA PHE A 2 13.57 -52.58 -3.68
C PHE A 2 13.52 -51.39 -2.70
N ARG A 3 14.12 -50.28 -3.17
CA ARG A 3 13.78 -48.85 -2.97
C ARG A 3 14.48 -48.13 -1.80
N ARG A 4 15.61 -47.43 -2.04
CA ARG A 4 15.72 -45.99 -2.41
C ARG A 4 14.82 -45.06 -1.58
N LEU A 5 15.39 -44.14 -0.81
CA LEU A 5 15.75 -42.77 -1.25
C LEU A 5 15.71 -41.76 -0.07
N VAL A 6 16.86 -41.16 0.17
CA VAL A 6 17.13 -39.81 0.70
C VAL A 6 15.96 -38.82 0.56
N LYS A 7 15.55 -38.17 1.66
CA LYS A 7 14.94 -36.82 1.65
C LYS A 7 15.85 -35.90 2.47
N ARG A 8 16.91 -35.37 1.84
CA ARG A 8 17.01 -33.98 1.36
C ARG A 8 16.63 -32.94 2.42
N THR A 9 17.65 -32.53 3.16
CA THR A 9 17.88 -31.16 3.62
C THR A 9 17.43 -30.13 2.58
N PHE A 10 16.59 -29.19 2.98
CA PHE A 10 16.43 -27.91 2.29
C PHE A 10 16.75 -26.78 3.27
N PHE A 11 18.04 -26.44 3.30
CA PHE A 11 18.50 -25.11 3.66
C PHE A 11 17.80 -24.11 2.76
N ASN A 12 16.91 -23.27 3.32
CA ASN A 12 16.41 -22.10 2.62
C ASN A 12 17.29 -20.90 2.97
N THR A 13 18.52 -20.91 2.45
CA THR A 13 19.41 -19.76 2.40
C THR A 13 19.80 -19.56 0.96
N ASN A 14 19.11 -18.65 0.26
CA ASN A 14 19.60 -18.01 -0.96
C ASN A 14 18.76 -16.77 -1.28
N VAL A 15 18.88 -15.74 -0.43
CA VAL A 15 18.65 -14.36 -0.89
C VAL A 15 19.99 -13.82 -1.32
N VAL A 16 20.33 -14.02 -2.59
CA VAL A 16 21.51 -13.44 -3.22
C VAL A 16 21.28 -11.93 -3.32
N LYS A 17 21.90 -11.20 -2.40
CA LYS A 17 21.82 -9.74 -2.28
C LYS A 17 22.95 -9.10 -3.09
N ARG A 18 22.82 -8.94 -4.43
CA ARG A 18 23.65 -8.03 -5.25
C ARG A 18 22.90 -7.47 -6.48
N THR A 19 22.92 -6.13 -6.60
CA THR A 19 22.66 -5.24 -7.76
C THR A 19 21.29 -5.30 -8.46
N PHE A 20 20.51 -4.19 -8.41
CA PHE A 20 19.32 -3.82 -9.22
C PHE A 20 18.46 -4.95 -9.86
N GLY A 21 18.33 -6.10 -9.20
CA GLY A 21 17.41 -7.16 -9.59
C GLY A 21 15.99 -6.77 -9.17
N LYS A 22 15.03 -6.86 -10.08
CA LYS A 22 13.62 -6.72 -9.73
C LYS A 22 13.20 -7.95 -8.93
N ASP A 23 12.68 -7.75 -7.73
CA ASP A 23 12.06 -8.82 -6.95
C ASP A 23 10.67 -9.08 -7.55
N ILE A 24 10.45 -10.28 -8.09
CA ILE A 24 9.23 -10.62 -8.81
C ILE A 24 8.50 -11.70 -8.01
N ARG A 25 7.35 -11.32 -7.45
CA ARG A 25 6.42 -12.22 -6.78
C ARG A 25 5.25 -12.53 -7.71
N PHE A 26 4.81 -13.79 -7.69
CA PHE A 26 3.70 -14.28 -8.51
C PHE A 26 2.61 -14.90 -7.65
N GLY A 27 1.40 -14.98 -8.21
CA GLY A 27 0.29 -15.72 -7.59
C GLY A 27 -0.39 -14.97 -6.45
N ALA A 28 -0.90 -15.73 -5.48
CA ALA A 28 -1.73 -15.21 -4.39
C ALA A 28 -0.94 -14.32 -3.43
N ASP A 29 0.33 -14.63 -3.15
CA ASP A 29 1.15 -13.90 -2.18
C ASP A 29 1.38 -12.44 -2.62
N ALA A 30 1.65 -12.22 -3.91
CA ALA A 30 1.79 -10.87 -4.47
C ALA A 30 0.49 -10.06 -4.35
N ARG A 31 -0.66 -10.69 -4.63
CA ARG A 31 -1.98 -10.05 -4.50
C ARG A 31 -2.29 -9.72 -3.04
N SER A 32 -1.97 -10.62 -2.11
CA SER A 32 -2.19 -10.41 -0.68
C SER A 32 -1.39 -9.21 -0.16
N SER A 33 -0.12 -9.06 -0.56
CA SER A 33 0.70 -7.90 -0.16
C SER A 33 0.16 -6.59 -0.74
N ILE A 34 -0.27 -6.58 -2.00
CA ILE A 34 -0.88 -5.39 -2.62
C ILE A 34 -2.20 -5.04 -1.92
N LEU A 35 -3.05 -6.03 -1.66
CA LEU A 35 -4.34 -5.85 -0.99
C LEU A 35 -4.16 -5.29 0.43
N ALA A 36 -3.15 -5.77 1.17
CA ALA A 36 -2.81 -5.22 2.49
C ALA A 36 -2.47 -3.72 2.41
N GLY A 37 -1.69 -3.30 1.41
CA GLY A 37 -1.37 -1.89 1.18
C GLY A 37 -2.59 -1.04 0.82
N VAL A 38 -3.50 -1.58 -0.01
CA VAL A 38 -4.76 -0.91 -0.38
C VAL A 38 -5.66 -0.74 0.85
N ASN A 39 -5.87 -1.80 1.63
CA ASN A 39 -6.73 -1.76 2.83
C ASN A 39 -6.24 -0.72 3.84
N LYS A 40 -4.92 -0.64 4.10
CA LYS A 40 -4.37 0.36 5.03
C LYS A 40 -4.69 1.80 4.63
N ILE A 41 -4.72 2.10 3.33
CA ILE A 41 -5.08 3.44 2.85
C ILE A 41 -6.59 3.64 2.90
N ALA A 42 -7.36 2.63 2.52
CA ALA A 42 -8.81 2.67 2.59
C ALA A 42 -9.27 2.96 4.02
N ASP A 43 -8.75 2.22 5.02
CA ASP A 43 -9.05 2.42 6.43
C ASP A 43 -8.72 3.86 6.89
N ALA A 44 -7.58 4.40 6.45
CA ALA A 44 -7.17 5.76 6.82
C ALA A 44 -8.11 6.83 6.21
N VAL A 45 -8.50 6.65 4.95
CA VAL A 45 -9.39 7.58 4.24
C VAL A 45 -10.83 7.46 4.73
N GLU A 46 -11.29 6.26 5.06
CA GLU A 46 -12.64 6.00 5.54
C GLU A 46 -12.96 6.80 6.80
N THR A 47 -11.97 6.96 7.70
CA THR A 47 -12.17 7.77 8.92
C THR A 47 -12.52 9.23 8.65
N THR A 48 -12.19 9.75 7.47
CA THR A 48 -12.50 11.13 7.05
C THR A 48 -13.86 11.26 6.37
N LEU A 49 -14.54 10.15 6.07
CA LEU A 49 -15.80 10.15 5.33
C LEU A 49 -17.00 10.56 6.18
N GLY A 50 -17.91 11.30 5.54
CA GLY A 50 -19.22 11.67 6.09
C GLY A 50 -19.23 12.90 7.01
N PRO A 51 -20.42 13.38 7.40
CA PRO A 51 -20.58 14.59 8.21
C PRO A 51 -20.02 14.46 9.65
N ARG A 52 -19.70 13.24 10.08
CA ARG A 52 -19.03 12.92 11.36
C ARG A 52 -17.60 12.39 11.16
N GLY A 53 -16.98 12.66 10.01
CA GLY A 53 -15.60 12.30 9.72
C GLY A 53 -14.65 12.85 10.78
N ARG A 54 -13.70 12.02 11.19
CA ARG A 54 -12.64 12.35 12.15
C ARG A 54 -11.50 13.07 11.45
N ASN A 55 -10.73 13.80 12.25
CA ASN A 55 -9.52 14.47 11.78
C ASN A 55 -8.38 13.47 11.69
N VAL A 56 -7.64 13.51 10.60
CA VAL A 56 -6.37 12.80 10.44
C VAL A 56 -5.24 13.79 10.61
N ALA A 57 -4.28 13.46 11.48
CA ALA A 57 -3.07 14.23 11.67
C ALA A 57 -1.96 13.65 10.79
N ILE A 58 -1.35 14.50 9.97
CA ILE A 58 -0.26 14.14 9.07
C ILE A 58 1.01 14.83 9.56
N GLU A 59 2.08 14.06 9.74
CA GLU A 59 3.39 14.58 10.05
C GLU A 59 3.96 15.32 8.82
N SER A 60 4.46 16.54 9.03
CA SER A 60 5.14 17.34 8.02
C SER A 60 6.63 17.39 8.37
N SER A 61 7.52 17.18 7.40
CA SER A 61 8.97 17.21 7.63
C SER A 61 9.50 18.57 8.10
N TYR A 62 8.72 19.64 7.87
CA TYR A 62 9.04 20.98 8.35
C TYR A 62 7.78 21.64 8.90
N GLY A 63 7.85 22.14 10.13
CA GLY A 63 6.79 22.90 10.78
C GLY A 63 5.78 22.06 11.58
N PRO A 64 4.61 22.63 11.92
CA PRO A 64 3.59 21.96 12.71
C PRO A 64 2.87 20.84 11.92
N PRO A 65 2.32 19.82 12.60
CA PRO A 65 1.58 18.73 11.96
C PRO A 65 0.32 19.27 11.27
N LYS A 66 0.03 18.75 10.08
CA LYS A 66 -1.14 19.16 9.29
C LYS A 66 -2.34 18.31 9.68
N ILE A 67 -3.40 18.95 10.16
CA ILE A 67 -4.66 18.27 10.46
C ILE A 67 -5.58 18.46 9.24
N THR A 68 -6.09 17.38 8.68
CA THR A 68 -7.00 17.42 7.52
C THR A 68 -8.16 16.44 7.68
N LYS A 69 -9.26 16.75 7.00
CA LYS A 69 -10.41 15.87 6.75
C LYS A 69 -10.48 15.44 5.27
N ASP A 70 -9.46 15.78 4.49
CA ASP A 70 -9.45 15.53 3.06
C ASP A 70 -8.79 14.17 2.79
N GLY A 71 -9.61 13.15 2.51
CA GLY A 71 -9.14 11.80 2.20
C GLY A 71 -8.09 11.74 1.08
N VAL A 72 -8.21 12.60 0.06
CA VAL A 72 -7.22 12.70 -1.04
C VAL A 72 -5.86 13.18 -0.53
N THR A 73 -5.85 14.13 0.41
CA THR A 73 -4.59 14.60 1.01
C THR A 73 -3.98 13.54 1.91
N VAL A 74 -4.81 12.82 2.68
CA VAL A 74 -4.37 11.69 3.48
C VAL A 74 -3.73 10.62 2.60
N ALA A 75 -4.42 10.16 1.55
CA ALA A 75 -3.92 9.15 0.62
C ALA A 75 -2.59 9.54 -0.03
N LYS A 76 -2.39 10.83 -0.34
CA LYS A 76 -1.13 11.32 -0.96
C LYS A 76 0.09 11.24 -0.03
N ASN A 77 -0.11 11.37 1.28
CA ASN A 77 0.97 11.41 2.27
C ASN A 77 1.29 10.04 2.89
N ILE A 78 0.54 8.99 2.55
CA ILE A 78 0.79 7.64 3.03
C ILE A 78 1.81 6.95 2.11
N GLU A 79 2.93 6.51 2.69
CA GLU A 79 3.93 5.68 2.04
C GLU A 79 4.32 4.51 2.95
N PHE A 80 4.48 3.33 2.35
CA PHE A 80 4.86 2.11 3.07
C PHE A 80 6.32 1.75 2.76
N GLU A 81 7.01 1.20 3.75
CA GLU A 81 8.38 0.68 3.59
C GLU A 81 8.42 -0.55 2.66
N ASP A 82 7.39 -1.38 2.70
CA ASP A 82 7.26 -2.54 1.80
C ASP A 82 6.90 -2.07 0.39
N LYS A 83 7.71 -2.49 -0.59
CA LYS A 83 7.53 -2.12 -2.00
C LYS A 83 6.22 -2.63 -2.58
N TYR A 84 5.74 -3.81 -2.20
CA TYR A 84 4.52 -4.40 -2.74
C TYR A 84 3.26 -3.74 -2.16
N GLU A 85 3.29 -3.41 -0.87
CA GLU A 85 2.22 -2.60 -0.26
C GLU A 85 2.20 -1.19 -0.86
N ASN A 86 3.38 -0.57 -1.04
CA ASN A 86 3.50 0.76 -1.64
C ASN A 86 3.06 0.78 -3.11
N LEU A 87 3.24 -0.32 -3.86
CA LEU A 87 2.69 -0.45 -5.21
C LEU A 87 1.16 -0.38 -5.19
N GLY A 88 0.50 -1.07 -4.25
CA GLY A 88 -0.95 -0.96 -4.06
C GLY A 88 -1.37 0.47 -3.71
N ALA A 89 -0.63 1.10 -2.79
CA ALA A 89 -0.84 2.49 -2.42
C ALA A 89 -0.73 3.48 -3.59
N GLN A 90 0.28 3.31 -4.44
CA GLN A 90 0.50 4.16 -5.60
C GLN A 90 -0.64 4.04 -6.61
N LEU A 91 -1.18 2.84 -6.82
CA LEU A 91 -2.34 2.65 -7.70
C LEU A 91 -3.55 3.43 -7.21
N VAL A 92 -3.87 3.33 -5.92
CA VAL A 92 -4.99 4.07 -5.31
C VAL A 92 -4.77 5.57 -5.40
N ARG A 93 -3.55 6.05 -5.10
CA ARG A 93 -3.18 7.47 -5.26
C ARG A 93 -3.40 7.98 -6.69
N HIS A 94 -3.05 7.18 -7.70
CA HIS A 94 -3.26 7.54 -9.10
C HIS A 94 -4.73 7.61 -9.49
N VAL A 95 -5.54 6.65 -9.04
CA VAL A 95 -7.00 6.67 -9.29
C VAL A 95 -7.64 7.87 -8.58
N ALA A 96 -7.31 8.10 -7.31
CA ALA A 96 -7.80 9.23 -6.53
C ALA A 96 -7.43 10.59 -7.14
N SER A 97 -6.19 10.76 -7.63
CA SER A 97 -5.76 12.00 -8.27
C SER A 97 -6.52 12.24 -9.58
N LYS A 98 -6.64 11.21 -10.42
CA LYS A 98 -7.29 11.35 -11.72
C LYS A 98 -8.78 11.67 -11.59
N THR A 99 -9.46 11.07 -10.62
CA THR A 99 -10.87 11.36 -10.38
C THR A 99 -11.06 12.73 -9.72
N ASN A 100 -10.14 13.21 -8.87
CA ASN A 100 -10.18 14.59 -8.38
C ASN A 100 -10.10 15.63 -9.51
N ASP A 101 -9.30 15.36 -10.54
CA ASP A 101 -9.15 16.27 -11.69
C ASP A 101 -10.41 16.29 -12.59
N VAL A 102 -11.18 15.21 -12.62
CA VAL A 102 -12.41 15.08 -13.42
C VAL A 102 -13.66 15.53 -12.66
N ALA A 103 -13.76 15.18 -11.38
CA ALA A 103 -15.00 15.31 -10.61
C ALA A 103 -15.15 16.64 -9.87
N GLY A 104 -14.06 17.37 -9.56
CA GLY A 104 -14.09 18.69 -8.91
C GLY A 104 -14.61 18.72 -7.46
N ASP A 105 -15.74 18.06 -7.18
CA ASP A 105 -16.48 18.01 -5.92
C ASP A 105 -16.65 16.58 -5.35
N GLY A 106 -16.16 15.54 -6.03
CA GLY A 106 -16.30 14.12 -5.62
C GLY A 106 -15.15 13.55 -4.78
N LYS A 107 -14.40 14.37 -4.03
CA LYS A 107 -13.09 14.00 -3.44
C LYS A 107 -13.15 12.84 -2.43
N SER A 108 -14.34 12.54 -1.91
CA SER A 108 -14.58 11.54 -0.87
C SER A 108 -15.05 10.17 -1.39
N GLU A 109 -15.40 10.00 -2.68
CA GLU A 109 -16.04 8.76 -3.17
C GLU A 109 -15.10 7.76 -3.88
N ILE A 110 -13.78 7.97 -3.87
CA ILE A 110 -12.89 7.30 -4.84
C ILE A 110 -12.14 6.07 -4.27
N ILE A 111 -12.36 5.69 -3.01
CA ILE A 111 -11.63 4.59 -2.37
C ILE A 111 -12.57 3.75 -1.50
#